data_AF-A0AAE0S6F9-F1
#
_entry.id   AF-A0AAE0S6F9-F1
#
_cell.length_a   1.000
_cell.length_b   1.000
_cell.length_c   1.000
_cell.angle_alpha   90.00
_cell.angle_beta   90.00
_cell.angle_gamma   90.00
#
_symmetry.space_group_name_H-M   'P 1'
#
loop_
_entity.id
_entity.type
_entity.pdbx_description
1 polymer ?
#
loop_
_entity_poly.entity_id
_entity_poly.type
_entity_poly.pdbx_seq_one_letter_code
_entity_poly.pdbx_strand_id
1 'polypeptide(L)'
;MIGAMLILKGIWGGKGVFNIEQLDPAPFMEALNQYGLPWKYERFREMIAEEQARRPVKIGIRINPECSVSETPMYDPSGPFSRMGSVRKLLGNHLSEGISGLHFHNLCEQGLEPLKQTVAAVEKNFGNFLPQLKWMNFGGGHHITRKDYNVDGLIALIKDLMCRHNNIDVYLEPGEAFAWSIGVMATEVLDISENQMPLAILDTSAVAHMPDVIEMPYKPEVMGAGEAGEYPYTYKLGGQTCLTGDVIGDYSFKEPLKVGQRIAFTDMAFYTMVKNTTFNGVGLPSIAVWNRKTDELKMIKSFGYEDFKMRLS
;
A
#
# COMPACT_ATOMS: atom_id res chain seq x y z
N MET A 1 8.38 6.08 10.67
CA MET A 1 8.89 6.88 11.81
C MET A 1 10.21 7.59 11.51
N ILE A 2 11.14 7.03 10.73
CA ILE A 2 12.37 7.75 10.31
C ILE A 2 12.04 9.06 9.59
N GLY A 3 11.10 9.04 8.64
CA GLY A 3 10.65 10.27 7.98
C GLY A 3 10.17 11.34 8.98
N ALA A 4 9.44 10.94 10.03
CA ALA A 4 9.04 11.87 11.09
C ALA A 4 10.26 12.41 11.87
N MET A 5 11.26 11.58 12.18
CA MET A 5 12.53 12.04 12.77
C MET A 5 13.25 13.04 11.86
N LEU A 6 13.29 12.81 10.55
CA LEU A 6 13.94 13.71 9.60
C LEU A 6 13.18 15.04 9.47
N ILE A 7 11.84 14.99 9.51
CA ILE A 7 11.00 16.18 9.60
C ILE A 7 11.26 16.94 10.89
N LEU A 8 11.36 16.22 12.02
CA LEU A 8 11.69 16.78 13.33
C LEU A 8 13.06 17.46 13.32
N LYS A 9 14.08 16.85 12.69
CA LYS A 9 15.41 17.45 12.56
C LYS A 9 15.49 18.60 11.55
N GLY A 10 14.39 18.92 10.85
CA GLY A 10 14.37 19.92 9.79
C GLY A 10 15.11 19.51 8.51
N ILE A 11 15.47 18.23 8.39
CA ILE A 11 16.16 17.64 7.23
C ILE A 11 15.16 17.45 6.09
N TRP A 12 13.97 16.93 6.41
CA TRP A 12 12.85 16.82 5.48
C TRP A 12 11.80 17.87 5.80
N GLY A 13 11.16 18.45 4.79
CA GLY A 13 10.14 19.48 5.00
C GLY A 13 9.67 20.12 3.71
N GLY A 14 8.76 21.08 3.84
CA GLY A 14 8.14 21.79 2.73
C GLY A 14 6.62 21.84 2.86
N LYS A 15 5.96 22.64 2.00
CA LYS A 15 4.50 22.67 1.90
C LYS A 15 4.06 21.70 0.81
N GLY A 16 3.19 20.75 1.13
CA GLY A 16 2.62 19.79 0.19
C GLY A 16 2.96 18.35 0.52
N VAL A 17 2.64 17.44 -0.41
CA VAL A 17 3.00 16.03 -0.36
C VAL A 17 4.25 15.84 -1.20
N PHE A 18 5.26 15.20 -0.61
CA PHE A 18 6.52 14.91 -1.28
C PHE A 18 6.67 13.39 -1.41
N ASN A 19 7.07 12.93 -2.58
CA ASN A 19 7.61 11.60 -2.74
C ASN A 19 9.03 11.55 -2.13
N ILE A 20 9.47 10.35 -1.74
CA ILE A 20 10.79 10.17 -1.11
C ILE A 20 11.90 10.63 -2.06
N GLU A 21 11.77 10.44 -3.38
CA GLU A 21 12.76 10.91 -4.35
C GLU A 21 12.89 12.44 -4.44
N GLN A 22 11.93 13.19 -3.87
CA GLN A 22 11.97 14.65 -3.81
C GLN A 22 12.69 15.16 -2.56
N LEU A 23 13.07 14.26 -1.65
CA LEU A 23 13.77 14.56 -0.40
C LEU A 23 15.11 13.80 -0.40
N ASP A 24 16.15 14.34 0.25
CA ASP A 24 17.43 13.62 0.34
C ASP A 24 17.22 12.29 1.12
N PRO A 25 17.38 11.11 0.47
CA PRO A 25 17.12 9.84 1.12
C PRO A 25 18.29 9.38 1.99
N ALA A 26 19.48 9.97 1.88
CA ALA A 26 20.66 9.48 2.58
C ALA A 26 20.50 9.45 4.11
N PRO A 27 19.98 10.52 4.76
CA PRO A 27 19.71 10.50 6.21
C PRO A 27 18.65 9.47 6.62
N PHE A 28 17.71 9.14 5.71
CA PHE A 28 16.70 8.12 5.95
C PHE A 28 17.33 6.73 5.96
N MET A 29 18.17 6.44 4.96
CA MET A 29 18.84 5.15 4.84
C MET A 29 19.84 4.92 5.97
N GLU A 30 20.59 5.94 6.38
CA GLU A 30 21.49 5.87 7.54
C GLU A 30 20.73 5.54 8.83
N ALA A 31 19.64 6.27 9.09
CA ALA A 31 18.79 6.04 10.25
C ALA A 31 18.10 4.67 10.21
N LEU A 32 17.72 4.18 9.03
CA LEU A 32 17.11 2.86 8.86
C LEU A 32 18.08 1.76 9.24
N ASN A 33 19.33 1.87 8.79
CA ASN A 33 20.39 0.91 9.12
C ASN A 33 20.76 0.94 10.61
N GLN A 34 20.69 2.09 11.27
CA GLN A 34 21.03 2.22 12.69
C GLN A 34 19.89 1.78 13.63
N TYR A 35 18.64 2.07 13.28
CA TYR A 35 17.52 1.99 14.20
C TYR A 35 16.48 0.93 13.83
N GLY A 36 16.46 0.48 12.58
CA GLY A 36 15.45 -0.45 12.07
C GLY A 36 14.02 0.13 12.10
N LEU A 37 13.04 -0.77 12.02
CA LEU A 37 11.61 -0.43 12.01
C LEU A 37 10.91 -0.38 13.39
N PRO A 38 11.37 -1.04 14.48
CA PRO A 38 10.73 -0.90 15.79
C PRO A 38 11.35 0.25 16.61
N TRP A 39 10.52 1.21 17.01
CA TRP A 39 10.95 2.41 17.75
C TRP A 39 10.33 2.42 19.14
N LYS A 40 11.07 2.93 20.13
CA LYS A 40 10.58 3.19 21.50
C LYS A 40 10.63 4.68 21.75
N TYR A 41 9.52 5.25 22.25
CA TYR A 41 9.40 6.69 22.51
C TYR A 41 10.53 7.19 23.43
N GLU A 42 10.89 6.40 24.43
CA GLU A 42 11.91 6.71 25.43
C GLU A 42 13.27 7.01 24.82
N ARG A 43 13.61 6.38 23.67
CA ARG A 43 14.88 6.58 22.98
C ARG A 43 15.06 7.99 22.41
N PHE A 44 13.95 8.67 22.11
CA PHE A 44 13.96 9.97 21.43
C PHE A 44 13.27 11.07 22.23
N ARG A 45 12.96 10.82 23.51
CA ARG A 45 12.19 11.74 24.36
C ARG A 45 12.81 13.14 24.41
N GLU A 46 14.13 13.23 24.56
CA GLU A 46 14.84 14.52 24.62
C GLU A 46 14.73 15.30 23.30
N MET A 47 15.05 14.65 22.18
CA MET A 47 14.91 15.24 20.84
C MET A 47 13.47 15.69 20.56
N ILE A 48 12.48 14.90 20.98
CA ILE A 48 11.07 15.24 20.84
C ILE A 48 10.72 16.45 21.69
N ALA A 49 11.16 16.50 22.95
CA ALA A 49 10.92 17.62 23.84
C ALA A 49 11.54 18.93 23.33
N GLU A 50 12.78 18.86 22.82
CA GLU A 50 13.45 20.00 22.18
C GLU A 50 12.65 20.53 20.99
N GLU A 51 12.14 19.64 20.13
CA GLU A 51 11.34 20.05 18.97
C GLU A 51 9.96 20.58 19.36
N GLN A 52 9.32 20.01 20.38
CA GLN A 52 8.06 20.53 20.93
C GLN A 52 8.22 21.92 21.56
N ALA A 53 9.40 22.23 22.10
CA ALA A 53 9.73 23.58 22.58
C ALA A 53 9.90 24.59 21.43
N ARG A 54 10.32 24.14 20.24
CA ARG A 54 10.51 25.00 19.05
C ARG A 54 9.23 25.20 18.24
N ARG A 55 8.39 24.17 18.14
CA ARG A 55 7.17 24.18 17.32
C ARG A 55 6.12 23.19 17.87
N PRO A 56 4.83 23.43 17.63
CA PRO A 56 3.75 22.63 18.21
C PRO A 56 3.58 21.27 17.49
N VAL A 57 4.52 20.35 17.68
CA VAL A 57 4.43 18.99 17.11
C VAL A 57 3.59 18.09 18.03
N LYS A 58 2.55 17.48 17.47
CA LYS A 58 1.74 16.45 18.15
C LYS A 58 2.39 15.08 17.93
N ILE A 59 2.72 14.38 19.00
CA ILE A 59 3.37 13.06 18.95
C ILE A 59 2.35 11.97 19.27
N GLY A 60 2.49 10.82 18.62
CA GLY A 60 1.65 9.65 18.85
C GLY A 60 2.42 8.35 18.71
N ILE A 61 1.81 7.27 19.18
CA ILE A 61 2.36 5.92 19.13
C ILE A 61 1.47 5.01 18.29
N ARG A 62 2.07 4.05 17.58
CA ARG A 62 1.32 2.97 16.95
C ARG A 62 0.96 1.94 18.02
N ILE A 63 -0.32 1.62 18.16
CA ILE A 63 -0.81 0.52 18.98
C ILE A 63 -1.12 -0.69 18.09
N ASN A 64 -1.01 -1.88 18.67
CA ASN A 64 -1.66 -3.07 18.13
C ASN A 64 -3.04 -3.16 18.79
N PRO A 65 -4.15 -3.06 18.04
CA PRO A 65 -5.51 -3.16 18.60
C PRO A 65 -5.80 -4.46 19.36
N GLU A 66 -4.96 -5.48 19.19
CA GLU A 66 -5.17 -6.86 19.68
C GLU A 66 -6.49 -7.44 19.11
N CYS A 67 -6.78 -7.07 17.86
CA CYS A 67 -7.95 -7.45 17.11
C CYS A 67 -7.54 -7.81 15.67
N SER A 68 -7.50 -9.11 15.40
CA SER A 68 -7.30 -9.64 14.06
C SER A 68 -8.59 -9.50 13.27
N VAL A 69 -8.51 -8.82 12.13
CA VAL A 69 -9.61 -8.67 11.18
C VAL A 69 -9.21 -9.11 9.78
N SER A 70 -7.95 -9.48 9.55
CA SER A 70 -7.45 -9.93 8.25
C SER A 70 -7.83 -11.39 8.00
N GLU A 71 -8.21 -11.70 6.76
CA GLU A 71 -8.47 -13.07 6.33
C GLU A 71 -7.18 -13.83 5.98
N THR A 72 -6.07 -13.11 5.75
CA THR A 72 -4.77 -13.69 5.39
C THR A 72 -3.78 -13.57 6.55
N PRO A 73 -3.45 -14.67 7.25
CA PRO A 73 -2.62 -14.64 8.46
C PRO A 73 -1.22 -14.04 8.26
N MET A 74 -0.62 -14.24 7.08
CA MET A 74 0.72 -13.71 6.77
C MET A 74 0.78 -12.17 6.79
N TYR A 75 -0.36 -11.51 6.57
CA TYR A 75 -0.45 -10.06 6.43
C TYR A 75 -1.28 -9.40 7.52
N ASP A 76 -1.73 -10.17 8.51
CA ASP A 76 -2.47 -9.65 9.65
C ASP A 76 -1.57 -8.80 10.57
N PRO A 77 -1.73 -7.46 10.61
CA PRO A 77 -0.89 -6.62 11.44
C PRO A 77 -1.20 -6.78 12.93
N SER A 78 -2.31 -7.41 13.29
CA SER A 78 -2.68 -7.72 14.68
C SER A 78 -2.55 -9.21 15.01
N GLY A 79 -1.96 -9.99 14.11
CA GLY A 79 -1.80 -11.43 14.28
C GLY A 79 -0.82 -11.82 15.40
N PRO A 80 -0.77 -13.12 15.77
CA PRO A 80 0.16 -13.61 16.77
C PRO A 80 1.61 -13.20 16.47
N PHE A 81 2.32 -12.74 17.49
CA PHE A 81 3.73 -12.30 17.40
C PHE A 81 3.96 -11.10 16.47
N SER A 82 2.91 -10.36 16.09
CA SER A 82 3.05 -9.15 15.29
C SER A 82 3.98 -8.13 15.95
N ARG A 83 4.91 -7.60 15.14
CA ARG A 83 5.81 -6.49 15.52
C ARG A 83 5.18 -5.11 15.35
N MET A 84 3.92 -5.04 14.88
CA MET A 84 3.31 -3.81 14.40
C MET A 84 2.51 -3.11 15.50
N GLY A 85 3.18 -2.21 16.23
CA GLY A 85 2.56 -1.40 17.28
C GLY A 85 2.67 -2.01 18.68
N SER A 86 2.48 -1.17 19.70
CA SER A 86 2.52 -1.59 21.11
C SER A 86 1.22 -2.25 21.52
N VAL A 87 1.32 -3.46 22.06
CA VAL A 87 0.21 -4.17 22.71
C VAL A 87 -0.11 -3.55 24.07
N ARG A 88 -1.35 -3.72 24.56
CA ARG A 88 -1.84 -3.12 25.81
C ARG A 88 -0.93 -3.39 27.00
N LYS A 89 -0.49 -4.65 27.18
CA LYS A 89 0.33 -5.05 28.34
C LYS A 89 1.69 -4.34 28.42
N LEU A 90 2.18 -3.76 27.32
CA LEU A 90 3.44 -3.02 27.30
C LEU A 90 3.27 -1.53 27.61
N LEU A 91 2.04 -1.03 27.55
CA LEU A 91 1.70 0.34 27.91
C LEU A 91 1.26 0.33 29.37
N GLY A 92 1.92 1.11 30.23
CA GLY A 92 1.52 1.25 31.63
C GLY A 92 0.13 1.89 31.78
N ASN A 93 -0.27 2.25 33.00
CA ASN A 93 -1.61 2.80 33.25
C ASN A 93 -1.86 4.18 32.60
N HIS A 94 -0.78 4.87 32.22
CA HIS A 94 -0.80 6.17 31.54
C HIS A 94 0.11 6.13 30.32
N LEU A 95 -0.21 6.93 29.30
CA LEU A 95 0.74 7.17 28.21
C LEU A 95 1.88 8.05 28.73
N SER A 96 3.08 7.86 28.16
CA SER A 96 4.23 8.70 28.46
C SER A 96 3.93 10.17 28.15
N GLU A 97 4.43 11.05 29.00
CA GLU A 97 4.31 12.50 28.84
C GLU A 97 4.77 12.95 27.44
N GLY A 98 3.97 13.80 26.79
CA GLY A 98 4.21 14.29 25.43
C GLY A 98 3.48 13.49 24.34
N ILE A 99 2.99 12.29 24.62
CA ILE A 99 2.14 11.52 23.71
C ILE A 99 0.71 12.06 23.76
N SER A 100 0.19 12.44 22.60
CA SER A 100 -1.12 13.06 22.43
C SER A 100 -2.01 12.37 21.40
N GLY A 101 -1.54 11.28 20.78
CA GLY A 101 -2.35 10.52 19.84
C GLY A 101 -1.98 9.06 19.74
N LEU A 102 -2.93 8.29 19.22
CA LEU A 102 -2.77 6.87 18.93
C LEU A 102 -2.97 6.63 17.44
N HIS A 103 -2.21 5.70 16.90
CA HIS A 103 -2.34 5.23 15.53
C HIS A 103 -2.54 3.72 15.54
N PHE A 104 -3.46 3.22 14.73
CA PHE A 104 -3.55 1.80 14.40
C PHE A 104 -3.73 1.63 12.90
N HIS A 105 -3.28 0.49 12.40
CA HIS A 105 -3.40 0.11 11.00
C HIS A 105 -3.38 -1.41 10.95
N ASN A 106 -4.55 -2.01 10.79
CA ASN A 106 -4.77 -3.46 10.76
C ASN A 106 -5.83 -3.90 9.74
N LEU A 107 -6.28 -3.00 8.86
CA LEU A 107 -7.15 -3.32 7.73
C LEU A 107 -6.30 -3.46 6.45
N CYS A 108 -6.81 -4.23 5.50
CA CYS A 108 -6.28 -4.39 4.15
C CYS A 108 -7.45 -4.68 3.22
N GLU A 109 -7.71 -3.85 2.20
CA GLU A 109 -8.78 -4.11 1.22
C GLU A 109 -10.16 -4.41 1.84
N GLN A 110 -10.55 -3.63 2.86
CA GLN A 110 -11.70 -3.94 3.70
C GLN A 110 -12.80 -2.90 3.68
N GLY A 111 -14.03 -3.40 3.90
CA GLY A 111 -15.23 -2.62 4.14
C GLY A 111 -15.27 -1.99 5.55
N LEU A 112 -16.44 -1.46 5.92
CA LEU A 112 -16.62 -0.76 7.20
C LEU A 112 -16.64 -1.68 8.44
N GLU A 113 -17.14 -2.90 8.33
CA GLU A 113 -17.34 -3.77 9.51
C GLU A 113 -16.03 -4.14 10.24
N PRO A 114 -14.93 -4.52 9.55
CA PRO A 114 -13.62 -4.68 10.18
C PRO A 114 -13.13 -3.44 10.96
N LEU A 115 -13.41 -2.23 10.45
CA LEU A 115 -13.06 -0.99 11.15
C LEU A 115 -13.87 -0.85 12.45
N LYS A 116 -15.19 -1.12 12.42
CA LYS A 116 -16.02 -1.07 13.63
C LYS A 116 -15.51 -2.04 14.70
N GLN A 117 -15.14 -3.25 14.32
CA GLN A 117 -14.56 -4.25 15.23
C GLN A 117 -13.25 -3.75 15.83
N THR A 118 -12.37 -3.20 15.00
CA THR A 118 -11.09 -2.63 15.45
C THR A 118 -11.30 -1.46 16.40
N VAL A 119 -12.19 -0.51 16.08
CA VAL A 119 -12.51 0.64 16.93
C VAL A 119 -13.03 0.17 18.29
N ALA A 120 -13.97 -0.78 18.31
CA ALA A 120 -14.49 -1.34 19.55
C ALA A 120 -13.39 -2.02 20.39
N ALA A 121 -12.45 -2.73 19.75
CA ALA A 121 -11.31 -3.30 20.43
C ALA A 121 -10.36 -2.24 21.00
N VAL A 122 -10.12 -1.15 20.25
CA VAL A 122 -9.32 -0.02 20.73
C VAL A 122 -9.97 0.64 21.94
N GLU A 123 -11.28 0.85 21.93
CA GLU A 123 -12.01 1.42 23.08
C GLU A 123 -11.99 0.49 24.29
N LYS A 124 -12.15 -0.82 24.07
CA LYS A 124 -12.07 -1.83 25.13
C LYS A 124 -10.68 -1.90 25.76
N ASN A 125 -9.64 -1.97 24.93
CA ASN A 125 -8.29 -2.26 25.39
C ASN A 125 -7.52 -0.99 25.78
N PHE A 126 -7.77 0.14 25.11
CA PHE A 126 -7.03 1.40 25.29
C PHE A 126 -7.92 2.57 25.75
N GLY A 127 -9.17 2.29 26.14
CA GLY A 127 -10.16 3.30 26.56
C GLY A 127 -9.68 4.25 27.66
N ASN A 128 -8.83 3.77 28.57
CA ASN A 128 -8.23 4.59 29.63
C ASN A 128 -7.35 5.74 29.11
N PHE A 129 -6.87 5.65 27.87
CA PHE A 129 -6.06 6.67 27.23
C PHE A 129 -6.87 7.66 26.40
N LEU A 130 -8.07 7.30 25.93
CA LEU A 130 -8.84 8.13 25.00
C LEU A 130 -9.16 9.54 25.54
N PRO A 131 -9.48 9.74 26.84
CA PRO A 131 -9.76 11.07 27.37
C PRO A 131 -8.59 12.08 27.28
N GLN A 132 -7.34 11.60 27.23
CA GLN A 132 -6.14 12.44 27.14
C GLN A 132 -5.62 12.62 25.70
N LEU A 133 -6.23 11.97 24.71
CA LEU A 133 -5.82 12.12 23.32
C LEU A 133 -6.33 13.43 22.75
N LYS A 134 -5.55 13.96 21.80
CA LYS A 134 -5.94 15.07 20.92
C LYS A 134 -6.27 14.57 19.52
N TRP A 135 -5.78 13.39 19.15
CA TRP A 135 -6.00 12.82 17.83
C TRP A 135 -5.88 11.30 17.81
N MET A 136 -6.53 10.68 16.84
CA MET A 136 -6.36 9.28 16.48
C MET A 136 -6.19 9.14 14.98
N ASN A 137 -5.44 8.13 14.57
CA ASN A 137 -5.26 7.81 13.16
C ASN A 137 -5.61 6.33 12.94
N PHE A 138 -6.58 6.07 12.07
CA PHE A 138 -7.10 4.72 11.80
C PHE A 138 -6.38 4.03 10.63
N GLY A 139 -5.25 4.60 10.18
CA GLY A 139 -4.43 4.02 9.13
C GLY A 139 -5.16 3.92 7.80
N GLY A 140 -4.76 2.93 7.00
CA GLY A 140 -5.27 2.63 5.66
C GLY A 140 -6.02 1.31 5.61
N GLY A 141 -6.14 0.72 4.42
CA GLY A 141 -6.88 -0.53 4.19
C GLY A 141 -8.40 -0.36 4.08
N HIS A 142 -8.89 0.89 4.11
CA HIS A 142 -10.30 1.22 3.89
C HIS A 142 -10.58 1.33 2.40
N HIS A 143 -11.41 0.45 1.83
CA HIS A 143 -11.84 0.50 0.43
C HIS A 143 -12.87 1.62 0.13
N ILE A 144 -12.60 2.85 0.59
CA ILE A 144 -13.57 3.95 0.61
C ILE A 144 -14.16 4.26 -0.78
N THR A 145 -13.38 4.08 -1.83
CA THR A 145 -13.76 4.41 -3.22
C THR A 145 -14.39 3.25 -3.98
N ARG A 146 -14.51 2.07 -3.36
CA ARG A 146 -15.26 0.94 -3.92
C ARG A 146 -16.76 1.28 -3.96
N LYS A 147 -17.44 0.90 -5.03
CA LYS A 147 -18.83 1.34 -5.32
C LYS A 147 -19.84 0.98 -4.23
N ASP A 148 -19.63 -0.13 -3.54
CA ASP A 148 -20.50 -0.69 -2.49
C ASP A 148 -20.01 -0.35 -1.07
N TYR A 149 -18.96 0.47 -0.91
CA TYR A 149 -18.47 0.83 0.41
C TYR A 149 -19.47 1.73 1.17
N ASN A 150 -19.71 1.44 2.45
CA ASN A 150 -20.62 2.22 3.30
C ASN A 150 -19.96 3.51 3.81
N VAL A 151 -19.89 4.53 2.95
CA VAL A 151 -19.29 5.83 3.26
C VAL A 151 -20.04 6.56 4.37
N ASP A 152 -21.37 6.55 4.34
CA ASP A 152 -22.20 7.21 5.36
C ASP A 152 -21.97 6.59 6.75
N GLY A 153 -21.86 5.27 6.82
CA GLY A 153 -21.54 4.55 8.03
C GLY A 153 -20.13 4.86 8.56
N LEU A 154 -19.14 5.04 7.68
CA LEU A 154 -17.79 5.48 8.05
C LEU A 154 -17.85 6.89 8.67
N ILE A 155 -18.54 7.83 8.03
CA ILE A 155 -18.71 9.20 8.53
C ILE A 155 -19.41 9.20 9.89
N ALA A 156 -20.47 8.40 10.04
CA ALA A 156 -21.22 8.29 11.29
C ALA A 156 -20.34 7.71 12.42
N LEU A 157 -19.59 6.64 12.15
CA LEU A 157 -18.65 6.04 13.11
C LEU A 157 -17.61 7.06 13.59
N ILE A 158 -16.99 7.80 12.66
CA ILE A 158 -15.97 8.79 12.98
C ILE A 158 -16.58 9.91 13.84
N LYS A 159 -17.71 10.50 13.42
CA LYS A 159 -18.37 11.58 14.17
C LYS A 159 -18.78 11.17 15.57
N ASP A 160 -19.34 9.97 15.72
CA ASP A 160 -19.71 9.41 17.02
C ASP A 160 -18.48 9.27 17.94
N LEU A 161 -17.39 8.68 17.43
CA LEU A 161 -16.15 8.51 18.19
C LEU A 161 -15.54 9.87 18.59
N MET A 162 -15.50 10.84 17.68
CA MET A 162 -15.05 12.19 18.00
C MET A 162 -15.88 12.81 19.13
N CYS A 163 -17.22 12.69 19.06
CA CYS A 163 -18.12 13.25 20.06
C CYS A 163 -17.94 12.59 21.44
N ARG A 164 -17.73 11.27 21.49
CA ARG A 164 -17.59 10.53 22.75
C ARG A 164 -16.25 10.78 23.44
N HIS A 165 -15.21 11.15 22.69
CA HIS A 165 -13.86 11.36 23.22
C HIS A 165 -13.38 12.79 22.98
N ASN A 166 -14.03 13.76 23.63
CA ASN A 166 -13.56 15.15 23.73
C ASN A 166 -13.25 15.85 22.38
N ASN A 167 -13.99 15.53 21.31
CA ASN A 167 -13.77 16.05 19.96
C ASN A 167 -12.35 15.79 19.44
N ILE A 168 -11.78 14.61 19.70
CA ILE A 168 -10.49 14.21 19.14
C ILE A 168 -10.48 14.32 17.61
N ASP A 169 -9.35 14.76 17.04
CA ASP A 169 -9.18 14.75 15.59
C ASP A 169 -9.02 13.31 15.09
N VAL A 170 -9.71 12.91 14.01
CA VAL A 170 -9.54 11.59 13.39
C VAL A 170 -8.90 11.72 12.00
N TYR A 171 -7.84 10.94 11.78
CA TYR A 171 -7.11 10.88 10.52
C TYR A 171 -7.30 9.49 9.87
N LEU A 172 -7.36 9.48 8.53
CA LEU A 172 -7.30 8.28 7.70
C LEU A 172 -6.10 8.41 6.75
N GLU A 173 -5.48 7.28 6.42
CA GLU A 173 -4.33 7.20 5.52
C GLU A 173 -4.65 6.26 4.34
N PRO A 174 -5.67 6.55 3.50
CA PRO A 174 -5.93 5.74 2.32
C PRO A 174 -4.73 5.79 1.38
N GLY A 175 -4.26 4.62 0.93
CA GLY A 175 -3.27 4.50 -0.14
C GLY A 175 -3.97 4.01 -1.39
N GLU A 176 -4.23 2.71 -1.42
CA GLU A 176 -4.98 2.03 -2.47
C GLU A 176 -6.28 2.73 -2.85
N ALA A 177 -7.11 3.17 -1.89
CA ALA A 177 -8.38 3.82 -2.21
C ALA A 177 -8.24 5.08 -3.09
N PHE A 178 -7.08 5.78 -3.10
CA PHE A 178 -6.85 6.87 -4.07
C PHE A 178 -6.62 6.38 -5.50
N ALA A 179 -6.10 5.17 -5.64
CA ALA A 179 -5.68 4.58 -6.91
C ALA A 179 -6.53 3.37 -7.34
N TRP A 180 -7.58 3.04 -6.57
CA TRP A 180 -8.51 1.95 -6.87
C TRP A 180 -9.25 2.17 -8.19
N SER A 181 -9.25 1.14 -9.03
CA SER A 181 -9.86 1.15 -10.36
C SER A 181 -9.39 2.30 -11.26
N ILE A 182 -8.14 2.75 -11.08
CA ILE A 182 -7.48 3.66 -12.02
C ILE A 182 -6.17 3.06 -12.53
N GLY A 183 -5.80 3.43 -13.75
CA GLY A 183 -4.59 2.95 -14.41
C GLY A 183 -4.69 1.53 -14.95
N VAL A 184 -3.89 1.28 -15.99
CA VAL A 184 -3.79 -0.01 -16.66
C VAL A 184 -2.32 -0.31 -16.92
N MET A 185 -1.97 -1.59 -16.95
CA MET A 185 -0.71 -2.04 -17.54
C MET A 185 -1.01 -2.56 -18.94
N ALA A 186 -0.63 -1.78 -19.96
CA ALA A 186 -0.69 -2.21 -21.35
C ALA A 186 0.54 -3.03 -21.71
N THR A 187 0.32 -4.16 -22.37
CA THR A 187 1.34 -5.15 -22.75
C THR A 187 1.05 -5.65 -24.16
N GLU A 188 2.01 -6.32 -24.78
CA GLU A 188 1.92 -6.94 -26.09
C GLU A 188 2.17 -8.44 -26.00
N VAL A 189 1.44 -9.23 -26.79
CA VAL A 189 1.68 -10.66 -26.95
C VAL A 189 2.93 -10.86 -27.82
N LEU A 190 3.99 -11.42 -27.23
CA LEU A 190 5.27 -11.68 -27.91
C LEU A 190 5.29 -13.02 -28.64
N ASP A 191 4.70 -14.04 -28.03
CA ASP A 191 4.69 -15.39 -28.60
C ASP A 191 3.47 -16.18 -28.13
N ILE A 192 3.04 -17.13 -28.95
CA ILE A 192 1.96 -18.06 -28.63
C ILE A 192 2.44 -19.47 -28.93
N SER A 193 2.41 -20.32 -27.91
CA SER A 193 2.79 -21.73 -28.02
C SER A 193 1.74 -22.63 -27.38
N GLU A 194 1.94 -23.95 -27.44
CA GLU A 194 1.03 -24.92 -26.86
C GLU A 194 1.80 -25.97 -26.06
N ASN A 195 1.34 -26.23 -24.85
CA ASN A 195 1.74 -27.37 -24.04
C ASN A 195 0.55 -27.82 -23.20
N GLN A 196 -0.22 -28.78 -23.71
CA GLN A 196 -1.50 -29.25 -23.14
C GLN A 196 -2.62 -28.18 -23.11
N MET A 197 -2.25 -26.90 -23.10
CA MET A 197 -3.11 -25.75 -23.30
C MET A 197 -2.35 -24.65 -24.06
N PRO A 198 -3.06 -23.70 -24.69
CA PRO A 198 -2.44 -22.51 -25.29
C PRO A 198 -1.76 -21.63 -24.23
N LEU A 199 -0.56 -21.17 -24.54
CA LEU A 199 0.26 -20.28 -23.73
C LEU A 199 0.52 -19.00 -24.51
N ALA A 200 0.38 -17.84 -23.86
CA ALA A 200 0.76 -16.56 -24.45
C ALA A 200 1.81 -15.85 -23.58
N ILE A 201 2.96 -15.53 -24.16
CA ILE A 201 4.04 -14.80 -23.51
C ILE A 201 3.86 -13.32 -23.78
N LEU A 202 3.90 -12.51 -22.72
CA LEU A 202 3.70 -11.07 -22.79
C LEU A 202 5.02 -10.32 -22.56
N ASP A 203 5.13 -9.11 -23.10
CA ASP A 203 6.25 -8.17 -22.85
C ASP A 203 6.24 -7.52 -21.45
N THR A 204 5.68 -8.22 -20.47
CA THR A 204 5.67 -7.85 -19.05
C THR A 204 6.10 -9.05 -18.19
N SER A 205 6.06 -8.90 -16.87
CA SER A 205 6.37 -9.96 -15.93
C SER A 205 5.54 -9.83 -14.66
N ALA A 206 4.99 -10.95 -14.19
CA ALA A 206 4.32 -11.04 -12.90
C ALA A 206 5.30 -10.68 -11.78
N VAL A 207 6.47 -11.33 -11.77
CA VAL A 207 7.47 -11.12 -10.72
C VAL A 207 8.13 -9.75 -10.75
N ALA A 208 8.35 -9.19 -11.95
CA ALA A 208 9.08 -7.93 -12.05
C ALA A 208 8.15 -6.70 -11.98
N HIS A 209 6.95 -6.74 -12.57
CA HIS A 209 6.14 -5.54 -12.78
C HIS A 209 4.84 -5.52 -11.99
N MET A 210 4.33 -6.67 -11.57
CA MET A 210 3.12 -6.81 -10.75
C MET A 210 3.35 -7.84 -9.62
N PRO A 211 4.40 -7.66 -8.78
CA PRO A 211 4.88 -8.69 -7.87
C PRO A 211 3.83 -9.22 -6.90
N ASP A 212 2.81 -8.43 -6.57
CA ASP A 212 1.69 -8.87 -5.72
C ASP A 212 0.89 -10.02 -6.34
N VAL A 213 0.87 -10.19 -7.66
CA VAL A 213 0.29 -11.37 -8.31
C VAL A 213 0.93 -12.68 -7.81
N ILE A 214 2.18 -12.60 -7.34
CA ILE A 214 2.95 -13.74 -6.82
C ILE A 214 3.05 -13.69 -5.29
N GLU A 215 3.37 -12.53 -4.72
CA GLU A 215 3.55 -12.37 -3.26
C GLU A 215 2.23 -12.48 -2.50
N MET A 216 1.15 -11.99 -3.11
CA MET A 216 -0.22 -11.93 -2.59
C MET A 216 -1.17 -12.57 -3.60
N PRO A 217 -1.09 -13.89 -3.83
CA PRO A 217 -1.60 -14.50 -5.05
C PRO A 217 -3.03 -14.05 -5.40
N TYR A 218 -3.13 -13.22 -6.43
CA TYR A 218 -4.37 -12.75 -7.00
C TYR A 218 -4.25 -12.76 -8.52
N LYS A 219 -5.40 -12.86 -9.20
CA LYS A 219 -5.44 -12.85 -10.66
C LYS A 219 -5.96 -11.49 -11.14
N PRO A 220 -5.13 -10.63 -11.75
CA PRO A 220 -5.55 -9.30 -12.16
C PRO A 220 -6.57 -9.37 -13.30
N GLU A 221 -7.53 -8.46 -13.32
CA GLU A 221 -8.51 -8.42 -14.41
C GLU A 221 -7.86 -7.95 -15.72
N VAL A 222 -8.20 -8.62 -16.82
CA VAL A 222 -7.79 -8.24 -18.18
C VAL A 222 -8.98 -7.68 -18.94
N MET A 223 -8.82 -6.49 -19.52
CA MET A 223 -9.87 -5.84 -20.31
C MET A 223 -10.33 -6.73 -21.47
N GLY A 224 -11.61 -7.12 -21.46
CA GLY A 224 -12.22 -7.92 -22.52
C GLY A 224 -11.94 -9.43 -22.46
N ALA A 225 -11.20 -9.89 -21.44
CA ALA A 225 -11.07 -11.31 -21.14
C ALA A 225 -12.16 -11.79 -20.18
N GLY A 226 -12.34 -13.11 -20.09
CA GLY A 226 -13.19 -13.78 -19.11
C GLY A 226 -12.39 -14.78 -18.28
N GLU A 227 -13.07 -15.44 -17.37
CA GLU A 227 -12.51 -16.56 -16.61
C GLU A 227 -12.12 -17.71 -17.55
N ALA A 228 -11.22 -18.60 -17.11
CA ALA A 228 -10.84 -19.76 -17.92
C ALA A 228 -12.09 -20.58 -18.30
N GLY A 229 -12.25 -20.86 -19.59
CA GLY A 229 -13.42 -21.55 -20.14
C GLY A 229 -14.69 -20.71 -20.32
N GLU A 230 -14.72 -19.44 -19.92
CA GLU A 230 -15.89 -18.55 -20.13
C GLU A 230 -16.09 -18.22 -21.62
N TYR A 231 -15.01 -17.95 -22.33
CA TYR A 231 -14.97 -17.77 -23.78
C TYR A 231 -14.24 -18.92 -24.49
N PRO A 232 -14.42 -19.10 -25.82
CA PRO A 232 -13.94 -20.27 -26.54
C PRO A 232 -12.42 -20.48 -26.53
N TYR A 233 -11.64 -19.41 -26.32
CA TYR A 233 -10.17 -19.47 -26.43
C TYR A 233 -9.51 -19.17 -25.09
N THR A 234 -9.12 -20.22 -24.37
CA THR A 234 -8.42 -20.09 -23.08
C THR A 234 -6.90 -20.13 -23.26
N TYR A 235 -6.20 -19.20 -22.62
CA TYR A 235 -4.75 -19.10 -22.60
C TYR A 235 -4.24 -18.97 -21.17
N LYS A 236 -3.07 -19.56 -20.91
CA LYS A 236 -2.24 -19.19 -19.77
C LYS A 236 -1.38 -18.01 -20.17
N LEU A 237 -1.55 -16.87 -19.50
CA LEU A 237 -0.74 -15.68 -19.71
C LEU A 237 0.52 -15.77 -18.84
N GLY A 238 1.69 -15.71 -19.46
CA GLY A 238 3.00 -15.73 -18.82
C GLY A 238 3.81 -14.47 -19.11
N GLY A 239 4.75 -14.17 -18.22
CA GLY A 239 5.71 -13.10 -18.42
C GLY A 239 6.93 -13.52 -19.25
N GLN A 240 7.76 -12.55 -19.61
CA GLN A 240 8.96 -12.75 -20.44
C GLN A 240 10.22 -13.15 -19.65
N THR A 241 10.14 -13.33 -18.32
CA THR A 241 11.33 -13.75 -17.56
C THR A 241 11.59 -15.24 -17.71
N CYS A 242 12.81 -15.67 -17.37
CA CYS A 242 13.19 -17.08 -17.36
C CYS A 242 12.61 -17.87 -16.17
N LEU A 243 11.91 -17.21 -15.24
CA LEU A 243 11.41 -17.85 -14.04
C LEU A 243 10.18 -18.71 -14.38
N THR A 244 10.22 -19.99 -14.03
CA THR A 244 9.10 -20.92 -14.25
C THR A 244 7.79 -20.43 -13.61
N GLY A 245 7.88 -19.70 -12.51
CA GLY A 245 6.73 -19.11 -11.81
C GLY A 245 6.25 -17.76 -12.36
N ASP A 246 6.78 -17.26 -13.48
CA ASP A 246 6.33 -16.01 -14.10
C ASP A 246 5.02 -16.22 -14.88
N VAL A 247 3.99 -16.59 -14.13
CA VAL A 247 2.64 -16.90 -14.61
C VAL A 247 1.68 -15.89 -14.01
N ILE A 248 0.91 -15.21 -14.87
CA ILE A 248 -0.05 -14.18 -14.45
C ILE A 248 -1.42 -14.80 -14.18
N GLY A 249 -1.81 -15.82 -14.96
CA GLY A 249 -3.06 -16.55 -14.74
C GLY A 249 -3.67 -17.11 -16.01
N ASP A 250 -4.81 -17.79 -15.85
CA ASP A 250 -5.60 -18.36 -16.95
C ASP A 250 -6.79 -17.45 -17.27
N TYR A 251 -6.92 -17.12 -18.55
CA TYR A 251 -7.90 -16.18 -19.08
C TYR A 251 -8.49 -16.76 -20.36
N SER A 252 -9.75 -16.43 -20.64
CA SER A 252 -10.37 -16.75 -21.92
C SER A 252 -10.69 -15.50 -22.73
N PHE A 253 -10.74 -15.65 -24.06
CA PHE A 253 -11.00 -14.58 -25.02
C PHE A 253 -12.05 -15.03 -26.04
N LYS A 254 -12.80 -14.06 -26.58
CA LYS A 254 -13.84 -14.29 -27.59
C LYS A 254 -13.26 -14.67 -28.96
N GLU A 255 -12.05 -14.20 -29.25
CA GLU A 255 -11.29 -14.46 -30.47
C GLU A 255 -9.89 -14.97 -30.11
N PRO A 256 -9.23 -15.76 -30.97
CA PRO A 256 -7.86 -16.21 -30.71
C PRO A 256 -6.90 -15.02 -30.57
N LEU A 257 -5.97 -15.12 -29.59
CA LEU A 257 -4.90 -14.14 -29.46
C LEU A 257 -3.95 -14.19 -30.66
N LYS A 258 -3.32 -13.06 -30.96
CA LYS A 258 -2.30 -12.93 -32.02
C LYS A 258 -1.03 -12.29 -31.47
N VAL A 259 0.13 -12.71 -31.96
CA VAL A 259 1.39 -12.00 -31.72
C VAL A 259 1.26 -10.55 -32.20
N GLY A 260 1.75 -9.60 -31.39
CA GLY A 260 1.57 -8.16 -31.59
C GLY A 260 0.25 -7.60 -31.06
N GLN A 261 -0.66 -8.43 -30.54
CA GLN A 261 -1.91 -7.94 -29.94
C GLN A 261 -1.64 -7.30 -28.58
N ARG A 262 -2.26 -6.14 -28.33
CA ARG A 262 -2.21 -5.48 -27.03
C ARG A 262 -3.22 -6.06 -26.05
N ILE A 263 -2.78 -6.24 -24.81
CA ILE A 263 -3.57 -6.66 -23.66
C ILE A 263 -3.43 -5.59 -22.58
N ALA A 264 -4.49 -5.33 -21.83
CA ALA A 264 -4.46 -4.35 -20.74
C ALA A 264 -4.95 -5.01 -19.44
N PHE A 265 -4.05 -5.11 -18.47
CA PHE A 265 -4.40 -5.45 -17.09
C PHE A 265 -4.93 -4.20 -16.39
N THR A 266 -6.06 -4.32 -15.70
CA THR A 266 -6.66 -3.22 -14.94
C THR A 266 -6.15 -3.19 -13.50
N ASP A 267 -6.41 -2.09 -12.81
CA ASP A 267 -6.08 -1.91 -11.39
C ASP A 267 -4.58 -1.96 -11.07
N MET A 268 -3.77 -1.53 -12.04
CA MET A 268 -2.31 -1.60 -11.99
C MET A 268 -1.65 -0.30 -11.53
N ALA A 269 -2.39 0.64 -10.91
CA ALA A 269 -1.84 1.92 -10.45
C ALA A 269 -1.33 1.93 -8.99
N PHE A 270 -1.78 1.01 -8.15
CA PHE A 270 -1.32 0.90 -6.75
C PHE A 270 -0.52 -0.39 -6.53
N TYR A 271 0.41 -0.35 -5.58
CA TYR A 271 1.28 -1.47 -5.19
C TYR A 271 2.04 -2.21 -6.33
N THR A 272 2.07 -1.64 -7.54
CA THR A 272 2.84 -2.12 -8.70
C THR A 272 4.14 -1.32 -8.87
N MET A 273 4.06 -0.07 -9.35
CA MET A 273 5.21 0.78 -9.69
C MET A 273 6.15 1.01 -8.50
N VAL A 274 5.62 1.02 -7.28
CA VAL A 274 6.40 1.22 -6.04
C VAL A 274 7.18 -0.03 -5.60
N LYS A 275 6.92 -1.18 -6.22
CA LYS A 275 7.55 -2.48 -5.92
C LYS A 275 8.21 -3.14 -7.13
N ASN A 276 8.06 -2.56 -8.33
CA ASN A 276 8.59 -3.16 -9.53
C ASN A 276 10.12 -3.22 -9.52
N THR A 277 10.66 -4.14 -10.31
CA THR A 277 12.09 -4.41 -10.36
C THR A 277 12.55 -4.60 -11.80
N THR A 278 13.86 -4.53 -12.01
CA THR A 278 14.51 -4.90 -13.26
C THR A 278 15.02 -6.34 -13.20
N PHE A 279 14.30 -7.23 -12.50
CA PHE A 279 14.67 -8.64 -12.37
C PHE A 279 14.84 -9.27 -13.76
N ASN A 280 15.87 -10.13 -13.91
CA ASN A 280 16.22 -10.72 -15.20
C ASN A 280 16.55 -9.70 -16.32
N GLY A 281 16.78 -8.44 -15.97
CA GLY A 281 17.08 -7.36 -16.94
C GLY A 281 15.90 -6.96 -17.83
N VAL A 282 14.66 -7.35 -17.49
CA VAL A 282 13.48 -6.96 -18.26
C VAL A 282 13.27 -5.44 -18.18
N GLY A 283 12.83 -4.85 -19.29
CA GLY A 283 12.58 -3.41 -19.38
C GLY A 283 11.40 -3.01 -18.50
N LEU A 284 11.57 -1.95 -17.70
CA LEU A 284 10.49 -1.40 -16.89
C LEU A 284 9.39 -0.81 -17.78
N PRO A 285 8.10 -1.00 -17.45
CA PRO A 285 7.00 -0.35 -18.15
C PRO A 285 7.12 1.17 -18.04
N SER A 286 6.97 1.88 -19.17
CA SER A 286 6.94 3.35 -19.14
C SER A 286 5.70 3.86 -18.40
N ILE A 287 5.81 5.02 -17.76
CA ILE A 287 4.73 5.67 -17.02
C ILE A 287 4.16 6.80 -17.86
N ALA A 288 2.84 6.74 -18.11
CA ALA A 288 2.11 7.75 -18.87
C ALA A 288 0.83 8.15 -18.14
N VAL A 289 0.37 9.38 -18.39
CA VAL A 289 -0.93 9.89 -17.93
C VAL A 289 -1.78 10.17 -19.15
N TRP A 290 -2.96 9.55 -19.19
CA TRP A 290 -3.98 9.82 -20.20
C TRP A 290 -5.03 10.77 -19.67
N ASN A 291 -5.31 11.83 -20.42
CA ASN A 291 -6.37 12.78 -20.11
C ASN A 291 -7.63 12.43 -20.90
N ARG A 292 -8.60 11.81 -20.23
CA ARG A 292 -9.90 11.45 -20.83
C ARG A 292 -10.67 12.63 -21.47
N LYS A 293 -10.43 13.88 -21.06
CA LYS A 293 -11.15 15.05 -21.62
C LYS A 293 -10.55 15.53 -22.93
N THR A 294 -9.23 15.41 -23.10
CA THR A 294 -8.50 15.90 -24.28
C THR A 294 -7.99 14.78 -25.18
N ASP A 295 -8.10 13.53 -24.71
CA ASP A 295 -7.49 12.33 -25.29
C ASP A 295 -5.97 12.38 -25.40
N GLU A 296 -5.33 13.31 -24.68
CA GLU A 296 -3.88 13.46 -24.68
C GLU A 296 -3.22 12.40 -23.81
N LEU A 297 -2.23 11.69 -24.37
CA LEU A 297 -1.35 10.80 -23.63
C LEU A 297 -0.01 11.49 -23.40
N LYS A 298 0.32 11.77 -22.14
CA LYS A 298 1.58 12.39 -21.74
C LYS A 298 2.51 11.35 -21.14
N MET A 299 3.67 11.16 -21.75
CA MET A 299 4.75 10.38 -21.14
C MET A 299 5.33 11.12 -19.95
N ILE A 300 5.33 10.46 -18.79
CA ILE A 300 5.91 10.97 -17.55
C ILE A 300 7.34 10.44 -17.38
N LYS A 301 7.52 9.14 -17.62
CA LYS A 301 8.82 8.49 -17.49
C LYS A 301 8.96 7.34 -18.47
N SER A 302 10.12 7.25 -19.09
CA SER A 302 10.57 6.08 -19.84
C SER A 302 11.88 5.62 -19.22
N PHE A 303 12.10 4.32 -19.25
CA PHE A 303 13.25 3.67 -18.63
C PHE A 303 14.17 3.12 -19.71
N GLY A 304 15.47 3.13 -19.44
CA GLY A 304 16.50 2.63 -20.33
C GLY A 304 17.48 1.70 -19.62
N TYR A 305 18.53 1.32 -20.35
CA TYR A 305 19.58 0.43 -19.84
C TYR A 305 20.26 0.97 -18.56
N GLU A 306 20.43 2.29 -18.44
CA GLU A 306 21.07 2.88 -17.25
C GLU A 306 20.23 2.70 -15.98
N ASP A 307 18.89 2.68 -16.07
CA ASP A 307 18.03 2.40 -14.90
C ASP A 307 18.26 0.99 -14.33
N PHE A 308 18.57 0.03 -15.20
CA PHE A 308 18.98 -1.33 -14.80
C PHE A 308 20.41 -1.35 -14.25
N LYS A 309 21.36 -0.79 -14.99
CA LYS A 309 22.78 -0.86 -14.67
C LYS A 309 23.13 -0.17 -13.34
N MET A 310 22.58 1.01 -13.08
CA MET A 310 22.88 1.81 -11.88
C MET A 310 22.36 1.17 -10.58
N ARG A 311 21.54 0.12 -10.66
CA ARG A 311 21.09 -0.68 -9.51
C ARG A 311 22.10 -1.77 -9.12
N LEU A 312 23.04 -2.09 -10.01
CA LEU A 312 23.96 -3.22 -9.84
C LEU A 312 25.37 -2.79 -9.40
N SER A 313 25.81 -1.57 -9.75
CA SER A 313 27.13 -1.04 -9.39
C SER A 313 27.26 0.45 -9.67
#